data_AF-A0A7C6UQE0-F1
#
_entry.id   AF-A0A7C6UQE0-F1
#
_cell.length_a   1.000
_cell.length_b   1.000
_cell.length_c   1.000
_cell.angle_alpha   90.00
_cell.angle_beta   90.00
_cell.angle_gamma   90.00
#
_symmetry.space_group_name_H-M   'P 1'
#
loop_
_entity.id
_entity.type
_entity.pdbx_description
1 polymer ?
#
loop_
_entity_poly.entity_id
_entity_poly.type
_entity_poly.pdbx_seq_one_letter_code
_entity_poly.pdbx_strand_id
1 'polypeptide(L)'
;MKQFKLGLLLLLALLFSQSLLPQAGLSELALPVGRGEIFAQQLREKEAAAYRRDLLSAGESLFSKRAAELELAYAQALKNETRALVKKAAEKAAAKQAELDRAALRNRLELALLDLSQKQREQKIKEEAAAREEYAAWLEAAEAETEAELNRLAEHYERALRHELAELKLDLEQTMAEDYARYKERRAEISALPPKLRSGP
;
A
#
# COMPACT_ATOMS: atom_id res chain seq x y z
N MET A 1 -18.40 -25.21 32.02
CA MET A 1 -16.97 -25.23 32.36
C MET A 1 -16.34 -24.00 31.68
N LYS A 2 -16.22 -22.79 32.26
CA LYS A 2 -15.61 -22.39 33.54
C LYS A 2 -14.33 -23.19 33.81
N GLN A 3 -13.22 -22.49 34.06
CA GLN A 3 -11.98 -22.92 34.76
C GLN A 3 -10.64 -22.59 34.04
N PHE A 4 -10.45 -21.39 33.45
CA PHE A 4 -9.08 -20.95 33.08
C PHE A 4 -8.73 -19.48 33.40
N LYS A 5 -9.61 -18.73 34.09
CA LYS A 5 -9.34 -17.35 34.52
C LYS A 5 -9.11 -17.19 36.03
N LEU A 6 -9.19 -18.28 36.81
CA LEU A 6 -9.02 -18.22 38.27
C LEU A 6 -7.55 -18.38 38.74
N GLY A 7 -6.63 -18.84 37.88
CA GLY A 7 -5.24 -19.09 38.28
C GLY A 7 -4.36 -17.85 38.38
N LEU A 8 -4.60 -16.82 37.55
CA LEU A 8 -3.75 -15.62 37.50
C LEU A 8 -4.13 -14.57 38.55
N LEU A 9 -5.40 -14.55 38.97
CA LEU A 9 -5.90 -13.63 40.01
C LEU A 9 -5.49 -14.03 41.42
N LEU A 10 -5.16 -15.31 41.66
CA LEU A 10 -4.72 -15.78 42.96
C LEU A 10 -3.24 -15.48 43.25
N LEU A 11 -2.42 -15.31 42.21
CA LEU A 11 -0.99 -15.00 42.36
C LEU A 11 -0.72 -13.52 42.68
N LEU A 12 -1.65 -12.61 42.33
CA LEU A 12 -1.53 -11.19 42.65
C LEU A 12 -2.09 -10.82 44.05
N ALA A 13 -2.98 -11.64 44.61
CA ALA A 13 -3.59 -11.38 45.91
C ALA A 13 -2.70 -11.78 47.11
N LEU A 14 -1.61 -12.53 46.87
CA LEU A 14 -0.69 -13.00 47.90
C LEU A 14 0.50 -12.06 48.18
N LEU A 15 0.61 -10.94 47.46
CA LEU A 15 1.68 -9.96 47.67
C LEU A 15 1.29 -8.76 48.56
N PHE A 16 0.07 -8.75 49.14
CA PHE A 16 -0.43 -7.59 49.89
C PHE A 16 -0.76 -7.83 51.36
N SER A 17 -0.49 -9.03 51.91
CA SER A 17 -0.64 -9.27 53.33
C SER A 17 0.67 -9.78 53.90
N GLN A 18 1.35 -8.93 54.68
CA GLN A 18 2.21 -9.23 55.83
C GLN A 18 3.31 -8.15 55.95
N SER A 19 2.98 -7.02 56.60
CA SER A 19 3.87 -6.40 57.59
C SER A 19 3.15 -5.21 58.25
N LEU A 20 2.35 -5.53 59.26
CA LEU A 20 2.06 -4.62 60.37
C LEU A 20 3.30 -4.56 61.26
N LEU A 21 3.84 -3.37 61.53
CA LEU A 21 4.57 -2.92 62.74
C LEU A 21 4.93 -1.42 62.59
N PRO A 22 5.23 -0.69 63.69
CA PRO A 22 4.39 0.40 64.18
C PRO A 22 4.91 1.80 63.85
N GLN A 23 4.03 2.79 64.10
CA GLN A 23 4.33 4.22 64.11
C GLN A 23 5.63 4.54 64.87
N ALA A 24 6.59 5.12 64.15
CA ALA A 24 7.68 5.89 64.74
C ALA A 24 7.82 7.19 63.96
N GLY A 25 7.65 8.31 64.67
CA GLY A 25 8.28 9.58 64.33
C GLY A 25 7.59 10.39 63.24
N LEU A 26 6.84 11.40 63.69
CA LEU A 26 6.70 12.66 62.98
C LEU A 26 8.09 13.15 62.53
N SER A 27 8.36 13.05 61.25
CA SER A 27 9.03 14.11 60.53
C SER A 27 8.31 14.22 59.21
N GLU A 28 7.35 15.12 59.23
CA GLU A 28 6.90 15.88 58.08
C GLU A 28 8.14 16.43 57.37
N LEU A 29 8.78 15.58 56.56
CA LEU A 29 9.60 16.01 55.45
C LEU A 29 8.61 16.59 54.45
N ALA A 30 8.13 17.78 54.79
CA ALA A 30 7.69 18.76 53.83
C ALA A 30 8.87 18.93 52.87
N LEU A 31 8.88 18.09 51.82
CA LEU A 31 9.59 18.43 50.61
C LEU A 31 9.20 19.87 50.32
N PRO A 32 10.15 20.80 50.20
CA PRO A 32 9.82 22.20 49.99
C PRO A 32 8.83 22.26 48.84
N VAL A 33 7.72 22.96 49.05
CA VAL A 33 6.48 22.90 48.25
C VAL A 33 6.72 23.06 46.73
N GLY A 34 7.90 23.56 46.31
CA GLY A 34 8.33 23.58 44.91
C GLY A 34 9.05 22.33 44.35
N ARG A 35 9.68 21.45 45.15
CA ARG A 35 10.42 20.28 44.61
C ARG A 35 9.49 19.17 44.12
N GLY A 36 8.40 18.89 44.84
CA GLY A 36 7.41 17.88 44.44
C GLY A 36 6.69 18.23 43.14
N GLU A 37 6.41 19.52 42.91
CA GLU A 37 5.81 20.01 41.66
C GLU A 37 6.76 19.90 40.46
N ILE A 38 8.05 20.20 40.66
CA ILE A 38 9.08 20.01 39.62
C ILE A 38 9.21 18.53 39.24
N PHE A 39 9.25 17.61 40.21
CA PHE A 39 9.30 16.17 39.90
C PHE A 39 8.03 15.68 39.19
N ALA A 40 6.85 16.17 39.60
CA ALA A 40 5.58 15.83 38.95
C ALA A 40 5.47 16.40 37.53
N GLN A 41 6.09 17.55 37.26
CA GLN A 41 6.15 18.14 35.92
C GLN A 41 7.11 17.35 35.02
N GLN A 42 8.31 17.03 35.50
CA GLN A 42 9.28 16.19 34.78
C GLN A 42 8.72 14.80 34.44
N LEU A 43 7.96 14.19 35.36
CA LEU A 43 7.33 12.90 35.11
C LEU A 43 6.27 12.99 34.00
N ARG A 44 5.47 14.06 33.97
CA ARG A 44 4.48 14.32 32.91
C ARG A 44 5.11 14.54 31.54
N GLU A 45 6.22 15.27 31.49
CA GLU A 45 6.99 15.47 30.26
C GLU A 45 7.55 14.15 29.73
N LYS A 46 8.07 13.29 30.62
CA LYS A 46 8.54 11.94 30.25
C LYS A 46 7.41 11.06 29.71
N GLU A 47 6.24 11.06 30.36
CA GLU A 47 5.08 10.30 29.88
C GLU A 47 4.58 10.80 28.52
N ALA A 48 4.52 12.12 28.30
CA ALA A 48 4.15 12.70 27.01
C ALA A 48 5.17 12.39 25.91
N ALA A 49 6.46 12.35 26.24
CA ALA A 49 7.51 11.95 25.31
C ALA A 49 7.43 10.44 24.97
N ALA A 50 7.17 9.59 25.96
CA ALA A 50 6.97 8.15 25.76
C ALA A 50 5.76 7.90 24.86
N TYR A 51 4.62 8.53 25.16
CA TYR A 51 3.42 8.41 24.34
C TYR A 51 3.64 8.87 22.90
N ARG A 52 4.35 9.99 22.68
CA ARG A 52 4.70 10.46 21.33
C ARG A 52 5.55 9.43 20.58
N ARG A 53 6.54 8.84 21.25
CA ARG A 53 7.40 7.82 20.64
C ARG A 53 6.61 6.58 20.26
N ASP A 54 5.73 6.11 21.15
CA ASP A 54 4.91 4.93 20.90
C ASP A 54 3.92 5.19 19.74
N LEU A 55 3.37 6.40 19.65
CA LEU A 55 2.52 6.84 18.55
C LEU A 55 3.26 6.85 17.21
N LEU A 56 4.49 7.40 17.17
CA LEU A 56 5.33 7.40 15.98
C LEU A 56 5.67 5.97 15.53
N SER A 57 6.05 5.10 16.48
CA SER A 57 6.36 3.71 16.18
C SER A 57 5.15 2.94 15.64
N ALA A 58 3.98 3.15 16.23
CA ALA A 58 2.73 2.56 15.74
C ALA A 58 2.36 3.10 14.35
N GLY A 59 2.56 4.40 14.11
CA GLY A 59 2.34 5.04 12.81
C GLY A 59 3.25 4.50 11.72
N GLU A 60 4.55 4.37 12.00
CA GLU A 60 5.52 3.78 11.07
C GLU A 60 5.17 2.33 10.72
N SER A 61 4.78 1.52 11.72
CA SER A 61 4.35 0.15 11.51
C SER A 61 3.08 0.07 10.66
N LEU A 62 2.11 0.95 10.91
CA LEU A 62 0.87 1.00 10.14
C LEU A 62 1.12 1.46 8.70
N PHE A 63 1.93 2.50 8.51
CA PHE A 63 2.34 2.98 7.19
C PHE A 63 3.02 1.86 6.40
N SER A 64 4.04 1.21 6.97
CA SER A 64 4.77 0.13 6.30
C SER A 64 3.85 -1.02 5.86
N LYS A 65 2.91 -1.43 6.74
CA LYS A 65 1.94 -2.48 6.40
C LYS A 65 1.04 -2.07 5.24
N ARG A 66 0.47 -0.85 5.31
CA ARG A 66 -0.44 -0.34 4.28
C ARG A 66 0.27 -0.06 2.96
N ALA A 67 1.48 0.46 3.00
CA ALA A 67 2.31 0.67 1.82
C ALA A 67 2.59 -0.66 1.09
N ALA A 68 2.95 -1.72 1.82
CA ALA A 68 3.16 -3.04 1.22
C ALA A 68 1.87 -3.63 0.61
N GLU A 69 0.71 -3.44 1.27
CA GLU A 69 -0.59 -3.83 0.73
C GLU A 69 -0.89 -3.09 -0.59
N LEU A 70 -0.63 -1.78 -0.65
CA LEU A 70 -0.82 -0.95 -1.84
C LEU A 70 0.14 -1.36 -2.98
N GLU A 71 1.43 -1.49 -2.69
CA GLU A 71 2.45 -1.94 -3.65
C GLU A 71 2.07 -3.27 -4.29
N LEU A 72 1.62 -4.23 -3.48
CA LEU A 72 1.18 -5.53 -3.95
C LEU A 72 -0.06 -5.42 -4.85
N ALA A 73 -1.06 -4.63 -4.46
CA ALA A 73 -2.27 -4.43 -5.25
C ALA A 73 -1.95 -3.80 -6.61
N TYR A 74 -1.13 -2.75 -6.62
CA TYR A 74 -0.69 -2.06 -7.83
C TYR A 74 0.14 -2.98 -8.75
N ALA A 75 1.07 -3.77 -8.18
CA ALA A 75 1.86 -4.73 -8.95
C ALA A 75 0.99 -5.83 -9.59
N GLN A 76 -0.02 -6.32 -8.88
CA GLN A 76 -0.96 -7.31 -9.42
C GLN A 76 -1.82 -6.72 -10.53
N ALA A 77 -2.34 -5.51 -10.35
CA ALA A 77 -3.15 -4.81 -11.33
C ALA A 77 -2.36 -4.51 -12.62
N LEU A 78 -1.15 -3.95 -12.50
CA LEU A 78 -0.24 -3.70 -13.62
C LEU A 78 0.06 -5.00 -14.39
N LYS A 79 0.35 -6.09 -13.67
CA LYS A 79 0.62 -7.41 -14.30
C LYS A 79 -0.58 -7.94 -15.06
N ASN A 80 -1.79 -7.79 -14.52
CA ASN A 80 -3.02 -8.24 -15.17
C ASN A 80 -3.31 -7.42 -16.43
N GLU A 81 -3.17 -6.10 -16.36
CA GLU A 81 -3.37 -5.22 -17.51
C GLU A 81 -2.30 -5.42 -18.59
N THR A 82 -1.04 -5.59 -18.20
CA THR A 82 0.05 -5.97 -19.12
C THR A 82 -0.30 -7.24 -19.90
N ARG A 83 -0.78 -8.28 -19.19
CA ARG A 83 -1.22 -9.53 -19.83
C ARG A 83 -2.38 -9.31 -20.79
N ALA A 84 -3.35 -8.49 -20.41
CA ALA A 84 -4.50 -8.18 -21.26
C ALA A 84 -4.06 -7.44 -22.53
N LEU A 85 -3.14 -6.50 -22.41
CA LEU A 85 -2.61 -5.70 -23.52
C LEU A 85 -1.81 -6.58 -24.50
N VAL A 86 -0.89 -7.40 -23.98
CA VAL A 86 -0.14 -8.37 -24.80
C VAL A 86 -1.07 -9.35 -25.51
N LYS A 87 -2.10 -9.85 -24.80
CA LYS A 87 -3.10 -10.75 -25.41
C LYS A 87 -3.85 -10.06 -26.54
N LYS A 88 -4.30 -8.82 -26.34
CA LYS A 88 -4.99 -8.01 -27.36
C LYS A 88 -4.09 -7.76 -28.58
N ALA A 89 -2.81 -7.47 -28.37
CA ALA A 89 -1.84 -7.31 -29.46
C ALA A 89 -1.67 -8.62 -30.25
N ALA A 90 -1.52 -9.75 -29.57
CA ALA A 90 -1.42 -11.07 -30.21
C ALA A 90 -2.70 -11.43 -31.01
N GLU A 91 -3.88 -11.12 -30.47
CA GLU A 91 -5.16 -11.32 -31.17
C GLU A 91 -5.26 -10.45 -32.43
N LYS A 92 -4.86 -9.19 -32.37
CA LYS A 92 -4.79 -8.30 -33.55
C LYS A 92 -3.82 -8.86 -34.60
N ALA A 93 -2.64 -9.30 -34.19
CA ALA A 93 -1.64 -9.85 -35.09
C ALA A 93 -2.11 -11.15 -35.77
N ALA A 94 -2.76 -12.04 -35.02
CA ALA A 94 -3.36 -13.26 -35.55
C ALA A 94 -4.50 -12.96 -36.53
N ALA A 95 -5.34 -11.95 -36.24
CA ALA A 95 -6.41 -11.54 -37.15
C ALA A 95 -5.86 -10.98 -38.47
N LYS A 96 -4.84 -10.12 -38.41
CA LYS A 96 -4.17 -9.58 -39.61
C LYS A 96 -3.47 -10.68 -40.42
N GLN A 97 -2.79 -11.62 -39.76
CA GLN A 97 -2.19 -12.76 -40.44
C GLN A 97 -3.24 -13.62 -41.15
N ALA A 98 -4.36 -13.92 -40.47
CA ALA A 98 -5.44 -14.70 -41.05
C ALA A 98 -6.11 -14.02 -42.25
N GLU A 99 -6.21 -12.69 -42.25
CA GLU A 99 -6.68 -11.90 -43.40
C GLU A 99 -5.76 -12.09 -44.62
N LEU A 100 -4.45 -11.97 -44.40
CA LEU A 100 -3.45 -12.10 -45.47
C LEU A 100 -3.32 -13.53 -45.96
N ASP A 101 -3.42 -14.53 -45.08
CA ASP A 101 -3.43 -15.95 -45.46
C ASP A 101 -4.63 -16.29 -46.34
N ARG A 102 -5.80 -15.71 -46.07
CA ARG A 102 -6.99 -15.86 -46.93
C ARG A 102 -6.77 -15.22 -48.30
N ALA A 103 -6.18 -14.02 -48.35
CA ALA A 103 -5.84 -13.35 -49.60
C ALA A 103 -4.82 -14.18 -50.41
N ALA A 104 -3.78 -14.69 -49.75
CA ALA A 104 -2.77 -15.54 -50.37
C ALA A 104 -3.38 -16.86 -50.88
N LEU A 105 -4.22 -17.53 -50.10
CA LEU A 105 -4.90 -18.75 -50.52
C LEU A 105 -5.76 -18.50 -51.76
N ARG A 106 -6.52 -17.39 -51.79
CA ARG A 106 -7.29 -16.99 -52.97
C ARG A 106 -6.39 -16.81 -54.19
N ASN A 107 -5.27 -16.09 -54.06
CA ASN A 107 -4.33 -15.90 -55.16
C ASN A 107 -3.74 -17.24 -55.66
N ARG A 108 -3.40 -18.17 -54.75
CA ARG A 108 -2.92 -19.52 -55.12
C ARG A 108 -3.97 -20.34 -55.85
N LEU A 109 -5.23 -20.28 -55.42
CA LEU A 109 -6.33 -20.96 -56.08
C LEU A 109 -6.58 -20.39 -57.49
N GLU A 110 -6.57 -19.06 -57.63
CA GLU A 110 -6.67 -18.40 -58.94
C GLU A 110 -5.52 -18.80 -59.87
N LEU A 111 -4.29 -18.86 -59.36
CA LEU A 111 -3.11 -19.32 -60.10
C LEU A 111 -3.19 -20.79 -60.55
N ALA A 112 -3.82 -21.65 -59.76
CA ALA A 112 -3.90 -23.09 -60.02
C ALA A 112 -5.10 -23.48 -60.90
N LEU A 113 -6.22 -22.74 -60.81
CA LEU A 113 -7.50 -23.15 -61.38
C LEU A 113 -7.95 -22.32 -62.58
N LEU A 114 -7.42 -21.11 -62.75
CA LEU A 114 -7.79 -20.21 -63.85
C LEU A 114 -6.71 -20.21 -64.93
N ASP A 115 -7.13 -20.11 -66.19
CA ASP A 115 -6.21 -19.92 -67.30
C ASP A 115 -5.77 -18.45 -67.37
N LEU A 116 -4.77 -18.12 -66.54
CA LEU A 116 -4.23 -16.77 -66.42
C LEU A 116 -3.13 -16.53 -67.46
N SER A 117 -3.14 -15.35 -68.07
CA SER A 117 -2.00 -14.85 -68.86
C SER A 117 -0.74 -14.74 -68.00
N GLN A 118 0.44 -14.74 -68.63
CA GLN A 118 1.72 -14.60 -67.93
C GLN A 118 1.76 -13.34 -67.05
N LYS A 119 1.28 -12.20 -67.57
CA LYS A 119 1.20 -10.94 -66.81
C LYS A 119 0.32 -11.06 -65.57
N GLN A 120 -0.83 -11.75 -65.67
CA GLN A 120 -1.72 -11.96 -64.52
C GLN A 120 -1.08 -12.86 -63.46
N ARG A 121 -0.32 -13.88 -63.86
CA ARG A 121 0.40 -14.74 -62.91
C ARG A 121 1.50 -13.97 -62.18
N GLU A 122 2.31 -13.20 -62.91
CA GLU A 122 3.36 -12.36 -62.33
C GLU A 122 2.78 -11.33 -61.35
N GLN A 123 1.63 -10.74 -61.69
CA GLN A 123 0.93 -9.80 -60.81
C GLN A 123 0.46 -10.47 -59.51
N LYS A 124 -0.11 -11.68 -59.57
CA LYS A 124 -0.55 -12.43 -58.39
C LYS A 124 0.60 -12.80 -57.45
N ILE A 125 1.75 -13.17 -58.01
CA ILE A 125 2.97 -13.44 -57.23
C ILE A 125 3.47 -12.15 -56.54
N LYS A 126 3.45 -11.02 -57.24
CA LYS A 126 3.80 -9.71 -56.65
C LYS A 126 2.85 -9.30 -55.53
N GLU A 127 1.55 -9.53 -55.69
CA GLU A 127 0.55 -9.27 -54.65
C GLU A 127 0.80 -10.11 -53.39
N GLU A 128 1.16 -11.39 -53.53
CA GLU A 128 1.56 -12.22 -52.37
C GLU A 128 2.83 -11.73 -51.68
N ALA A 129 3.82 -11.25 -52.44
CA ALA A 129 5.05 -10.70 -51.87
C ALA A 129 4.78 -9.38 -51.13
N ALA A 130 4.04 -8.46 -51.75
CA ALA A 130 3.65 -7.19 -51.15
C ALA A 130 2.82 -7.37 -49.87
N ALA A 131 1.91 -8.36 -49.84
CA ALA A 131 1.13 -8.69 -48.64
C ALA A 131 2.01 -9.12 -47.46
N ARG A 132 3.12 -9.83 -47.70
CA ARG A 132 4.07 -10.22 -46.64
C ARG A 132 4.87 -9.04 -46.12
N GLU A 133 5.28 -8.15 -47.01
CA GLU A 133 5.96 -6.90 -46.64
C GLU A 133 5.03 -5.99 -45.83
N GLU A 134 3.75 -5.87 -46.24
CA GLU A 134 2.73 -5.14 -45.50
C GLU A 134 2.54 -5.73 -44.10
N TYR A 135 2.48 -7.07 -43.96
CA TYR A 135 2.40 -7.71 -42.65
C TYR A 135 3.58 -7.36 -41.76
N ALA A 136 4.80 -7.46 -42.29
CA ALA A 136 6.01 -7.19 -41.53
C ALA A 136 6.06 -5.74 -41.04
N ALA A 137 5.76 -4.78 -41.92
CA ALA A 137 5.70 -3.37 -41.57
C ALA A 137 4.57 -3.07 -40.57
N TRP A 138 3.41 -3.70 -40.73
CA TRP A 138 2.30 -3.56 -39.79
C TRP A 138 2.65 -4.15 -38.42
N LEU A 139 3.34 -5.29 -38.37
CA LEU A 139 3.73 -5.95 -37.13
C LEU A 139 4.74 -5.09 -36.36
N GLU A 140 5.75 -4.54 -37.03
CA GLU A 140 6.72 -3.63 -36.42
C GLU A 140 6.03 -2.39 -35.82
N ALA A 141 5.09 -1.78 -36.57
CA ALA A 141 4.32 -0.65 -36.06
C ALA A 141 3.42 -1.02 -34.86
N ALA A 142 2.80 -2.20 -34.90
CA ALA A 142 1.94 -2.68 -33.81
C ALA A 142 2.75 -3.04 -32.55
N GLU A 143 3.97 -3.58 -32.70
CA GLU A 143 4.89 -3.84 -31.60
C GLU A 143 5.34 -2.52 -30.95
N ALA A 144 5.71 -1.51 -31.74
CA ALA A 144 6.07 -0.19 -31.24
C ALA A 144 4.89 0.50 -30.51
N GLU A 145 3.66 0.40 -31.04
CA GLU A 145 2.46 0.90 -30.37
C GLU A 145 2.24 0.19 -29.03
N THR A 146 2.35 -1.15 -29.03
CA THR A 146 2.19 -1.99 -27.83
C THR A 146 3.22 -1.63 -26.76
N GLU A 147 4.49 -1.46 -27.14
CA GLU A 147 5.55 -1.04 -26.21
C GLU A 147 5.29 0.36 -25.63
N ALA A 148 4.85 1.30 -26.47
CA ALA A 148 4.48 2.64 -26.01
C ALA A 148 3.29 2.62 -25.02
N GLU A 149 2.28 1.79 -25.27
CA GLU A 149 1.16 1.61 -24.35
C GLU A 149 1.60 0.95 -23.03
N LEU A 150 2.46 -0.06 -23.07
CA LEU A 150 3.01 -0.72 -21.88
C LEU A 150 3.82 0.25 -21.01
N ASN A 151 4.63 1.11 -21.63
CA ASN A 151 5.39 2.12 -20.91
C ASN A 151 4.48 3.16 -20.24
N ARG A 152 3.47 3.65 -20.97
CA ARG A 152 2.46 4.55 -20.40
C ARG A 152 1.71 3.92 -19.24
N LEU A 153 1.38 2.63 -19.35
CA LEU A 153 0.70 1.88 -18.31
C LEU A 153 1.58 1.78 -17.05
N ALA A 154 2.86 1.43 -17.20
CA ALA A 154 3.80 1.37 -16.07
C ALA A 154 3.95 2.74 -15.38
N GLU A 155 4.12 3.82 -16.15
CA GLU A 155 4.20 5.18 -15.62
C GLU A 155 2.91 5.64 -14.92
N HIS A 156 1.75 5.20 -15.41
CA HIS A 156 0.46 5.52 -14.79
C HIS A 156 0.37 4.88 -13.40
N TYR A 157 0.65 3.57 -13.31
CA TYR A 157 0.64 2.83 -12.05
C TYR A 157 1.68 3.34 -11.07
N GLU A 158 2.88 3.69 -11.54
CA GLU A 158 3.91 4.26 -10.69
C GLU A 158 3.50 5.63 -10.12
N ARG A 159 2.95 6.52 -10.95
CA ARG A 159 2.48 7.83 -10.49
C ARG A 159 1.33 7.72 -9.50
N ALA A 160 0.36 6.86 -9.78
CA ALA A 160 -0.78 6.63 -8.91
C ALA A 160 -0.36 6.04 -7.57
N LEU A 161 0.54 5.04 -7.56
CA LEU A 161 1.09 4.49 -6.31
C LEU A 161 1.83 5.55 -5.50
N ARG A 162 2.70 6.36 -6.12
CA ARG A 162 3.42 7.44 -5.42
C ARG A 162 2.47 8.45 -4.80
N HIS A 163 1.38 8.79 -5.50
CA HIS A 163 0.36 9.70 -5.00
C HIS A 163 -0.36 9.12 -3.78
N GLU A 164 -0.88 7.90 -3.88
CA GLU A 164 -1.57 7.25 -2.77
C GLU A 164 -0.68 7.02 -1.55
N LEU A 165 0.60 6.69 -1.73
CA LEU A 165 1.56 6.58 -0.63
C LEU A 165 1.81 7.93 0.05
N ALA A 166 1.84 9.03 -0.71
CA ALA A 166 1.99 10.37 -0.15
C ALA A 166 0.75 10.79 0.65
N GLU A 167 -0.45 10.52 0.13
CA GLU A 167 -1.71 10.77 0.84
C GLU A 167 -1.80 9.94 2.12
N LEU A 168 -1.51 8.64 2.05
CA LEU A 168 -1.49 7.76 3.21
C LEU A 168 -0.55 8.27 4.31
N LYS A 169 0.64 8.76 3.93
CA LYS A 169 1.60 9.33 4.88
C LYS A 169 1.04 10.59 5.53
N LEU A 170 0.49 11.49 4.73
CA LEU A 170 -0.09 12.74 5.22
C LEU A 170 -1.24 12.48 6.21
N ASP A 171 -2.16 11.58 5.84
CA ASP A 171 -3.31 11.21 6.68
C ASP A 171 -2.87 10.60 8.01
N LEU A 172 -1.85 9.74 8.00
CA LEU A 172 -1.29 9.17 9.22
C LEU A 172 -0.61 10.23 10.09
N GLU A 173 0.17 11.14 9.49
CA GLU A 173 0.81 12.23 10.22
C GLU A 173 -0.22 13.16 10.87
N GLN A 174 -1.31 13.49 10.17
CA GLN A 174 -2.41 14.29 10.71
C GLN A 174 -3.12 13.55 11.86
N THR A 175 -3.47 12.28 11.66
CA THR A 175 -4.14 11.46 12.68
C THR A 175 -3.28 11.36 13.94
N MET A 176 -1.97 11.13 13.79
CA MET A 176 -1.05 11.11 14.93
C MET A 176 -0.94 12.48 15.62
N ALA A 177 -0.91 13.58 14.86
CA ALA A 177 -0.85 14.91 15.44
C ALA A 177 -2.12 15.22 16.27
N GLU A 178 -3.29 14.85 15.76
CA GLU A 178 -4.57 15.00 16.46
C GLU A 178 -4.66 14.14 17.72
N ASP A 179 -4.27 12.86 17.63
CA ASP A 179 -4.26 11.97 18.79
C ASP A 179 -3.31 12.47 19.88
N TYR A 180 -2.14 12.99 19.48
CA TYR A 180 -1.20 13.59 20.41
C TYR A 180 -1.72 14.88 21.05
N ALA A 181 -2.42 15.73 20.29
CA ALA A 181 -3.07 16.93 20.81
C ALA A 181 -4.15 16.58 21.84
N ARG A 182 -5.04 15.64 21.51
CA ARG A 182 -6.09 15.14 22.43
C ARG A 182 -5.53 14.50 23.68
N TYR A 183 -4.37 13.84 23.58
CA TYR A 183 -3.67 13.32 24.76
C TYR A 183 -3.20 14.46 25.68
N LYS A 184 -2.58 15.51 25.11
CA LYS A 184 -2.13 16.68 25.90
C LYS A 184 -3.29 17.41 26.57
N GLU A 185 -4.39 17.64 25.86
CA GLU A 185 -5.60 18.29 26.39
C GLU A 185 -6.17 17.50 27.57
N ARG A 186 -6.42 16.19 27.39
CA ARG A 186 -6.90 15.33 28.48
C ARG A 186 -5.98 15.34 29.70
N ARG A 187 -4.66 15.35 29.48
CA ARG A 187 -3.69 15.41 30.58
C ARG A 187 -3.69 16.78 31.26
N ALA A 188 -3.89 17.87 30.53
CA ALA A 188 -4.03 19.21 31.08
C ALA A 188 -5.31 19.33 31.93
N GLU A 189 -6.44 18.82 31.44
CA GLU A 189 -7.72 18.76 32.16
C GLU A 189 -7.60 17.99 33.48
N ILE A 190 -7.02 16.79 33.46
CA ILE A 190 -6.78 15.99 34.66
C ILE A 190 -5.90 16.75 35.66
N SER A 191 -4.91 17.50 35.17
CA SER A 191 -4.04 18.30 36.03
C SER A 191 -4.69 19.56 36.61
N ALA A 192 -5.76 20.08 35.99
CA ALA A 192 -6.51 21.24 36.47
C ALA A 192 -7.53 20.89 37.57
N LEU A 193 -7.90 19.62 37.72
CA LEU A 193 -8.81 19.15 38.78
C LEU A 193 -8.19 19.37 40.18
N PRO A 194 -8.99 19.63 41.23
CA PRO A 194 -8.48 19.73 42.60
C PRO A 194 -7.92 18.37 43.06
N PRO A 195 -6.90 18.34 43.94
CA PRO A 195 -6.14 17.14 44.27
C PRO A 195 -6.98 15.98 44.82
N LYS A 196 -8.12 16.26 45.46
CA LYS A 196 -9.08 15.25 45.95
C LYS A 196 -9.85 14.50 44.84
N LEU A 197 -9.84 15.02 43.62
CA LEU A 197 -10.54 14.45 42.46
C LEU A 197 -9.56 13.91 41.40
N ARG A 198 -8.24 14.10 41.57
CA ARG A 198 -7.20 13.60 40.65
C ARG A 198 -6.98 12.08 40.77
N SER A 199 -7.28 11.53 41.95
CA SER A 199 -7.36 10.09 42.22
C SER A 199 -8.83 9.69 42.20
N GLY A 200 -9.36 9.30 41.04
CA GLY A 200 -10.61 8.54 41.01
C GLY A 200 -10.44 7.21 41.77
N PRO A 201 -11.54 6.60 42.26
CA PRO A 201 -11.52 5.36 43.04
C PRO A 201 -10.90 4.18 42.28
#